data_AF-Q5KT84-F1
#
_entry.id   AF-Q5KT84-F1
#
_cell.length_a   1.000
_cell.length_b   1.000
_cell.length_c   1.000
_cell.angle_alpha   90.00
_cell.angle_beta   90.00
_cell.angle_gamma   90.00
#
_symmetry.space_group_name_H-M   'P 1'
#
loop_
_entity.id
_entity.type
_entity.pdbx_description
1 polymer ?
#
loop_
_entity_poly.entity_id
_entity_poly.type
_entity_poly.pdbx_seq_one_letter_code
_entity_poly.pdbx_strand_id
1 'polypeptide(L)'
;MVFGVPLVPAVILLMILMFGSLIAQKILGLIGFAFIALGLPIFLFLRSISETDDRAMNILALEMMFRLKRKYYPEFGNTLTYVPMKYLRNGKYVQQILKQANRFNRRIS
;
A
#
# COMPACT_ATOMS: atom_id res chain seq x y z
N MET A 1 1.64 -1.15 17.10
CA MET A 1 2.84 -0.40 16.63
C MET A 1 3.96 -0.61 17.63
N VAL A 2 5.21 -0.54 17.19
CA VAL A 2 6.39 -0.59 18.06
C VAL A 2 7.21 0.66 17.77
N PHE A 3 7.53 1.46 18.80
CA PHE A 3 8.22 2.76 18.66
C PHE A 3 7.59 3.73 17.64
N GLY A 4 6.25 3.75 17.52
CA GLY A 4 5.55 4.64 16.56
C GLY A 4 5.57 4.14 15.11
N VAL A 5 6.12 2.94 14.84
CA VAL A 5 6.12 2.32 13.51
C VAL A 5 5.09 1.17 13.45
N PRO A 6 4.30 1.03 12.37
CA PRO A 6 3.40 -0.09 12.19
C PRO A 6 4.20 -1.40 12.08
N LEU A 7 3.70 -2.46 12.71
CA LEU A 7 4.47 -3.69 12.91
C LEU A 7 4.80 -4.39 11.58
N VAL A 8 3.83 -4.44 10.65
CA VAL A 8 4.01 -5.06 9.32
C VAL A 8 5.14 -4.41 8.51
N PRO A 9 5.15 -3.09 8.25
CA PRO A 9 6.25 -2.45 7.51
C PRO A 9 7.59 -2.54 8.24
N ALA A 10 7.61 -2.48 9.58
CA ALA A 10 8.85 -2.67 10.35
C ALA A 10 9.46 -4.06 10.14
N VAL A 11 8.63 -5.12 10.15
CA VAL A 11 9.09 -6.51 9.92
C VAL A 11 9.57 -6.70 8.48
N ILE A 12 8.86 -6.14 7.50
CA ILE A 12 9.26 -6.20 6.09
C ILE A 12 10.62 -5.51 5.89
N LEU A 13 10.80 -4.32 6.49
CA LEU A 13 12.06 -3.58 6.44
C LEU A 13 13.20 -4.42 7.03
N LEU A 14 12.98 -5.01 8.21
CA LEU A 14 13.97 -5.85 8.89
C LEU A 14 14.36 -7.05 8.02
N MET A 15 13.38 -7.72 7.41
CA MET A 15 13.65 -8.83 6.50
C MET A 15 14.52 -8.40 5.31
N ILE A 16 14.17 -7.30 4.64
CA ILE A 16 14.94 -6.77 3.50
C ILE A 16 16.37 -6.44 3.92
N LEU A 17 16.56 -5.81 5.08
CA LEU A 17 17.89 -5.47 5.60
C LEU A 17 18.70 -6.70 5.99
N MET A 18 18.09 -7.70 6.63
CA MET A 18 18.77 -8.94 6.97
C MET A 18 19.21 -9.70 5.72
N PHE A 19 18.30 -9.99 4.79
CA PHE A 19 18.67 -10.69 3.55
C PHE A 19 19.63 -9.86 2.70
N GLY A 20 19.44 -8.54 2.64
CA GLY A 20 20.35 -7.61 1.98
C GLY A 20 21.76 -7.65 2.58
N SER A 21 21.88 -7.65 3.91
CA SER A 21 23.16 -7.74 4.60
C SER A 21 23.87 -9.08 4.38
N LEU A 22 23.14 -10.20 4.31
CA LEU A 22 23.72 -11.51 4.04
C LEU A 22 24.27 -11.59 2.61
N ILE A 23 23.56 -11.03 1.64
CA ILE A 23 24.03 -10.93 0.25
C ILE A 23 25.23 -9.99 0.18
N ALA A 24 25.15 -8.81 0.82
CA ALA A 24 26.23 -7.84 0.86
C ALA A 24 27.49 -8.41 1.53
N GLN A 25 27.33 -9.21 2.59
CA GLN A 25 28.44 -9.87 3.26
C GLN A 25 29.17 -10.86 2.34
N LYS A 26 28.43 -11.59 1.49
CA LYS A 26 29.04 -12.50 0.51
C LYS A 26 29.91 -11.77 -0.52
N ILE A 27 29.59 -10.52 -0.84
CA ILE A 27 30.28 -9.73 -1.87
C ILE A 27 31.40 -8.86 -1.27
N LEU A 28 31.13 -8.19 -0.16
CA LEU A 28 31.96 -7.14 0.44
C LEU A 28 32.62 -7.58 1.76
N GLY A 29 32.38 -8.81 2.21
CA GLY A 29 32.90 -9.32 3.49
C GLY A 29 32.30 -8.60 4.70
N LEU A 30 33.12 -8.28 5.70
CA LEU A 30 32.67 -7.68 6.97
C LEU A 30 31.97 -6.32 6.79
N ILE A 31 32.32 -5.58 5.73
CA ILE A 31 31.69 -4.29 5.38
C ILE A 31 30.22 -4.46 4.99
N GLY A 32 29.81 -5.67 4.60
CA GLY A 32 28.41 -5.99 4.28
C GLY A 32 27.43 -5.74 5.43
N PHE A 33 27.89 -5.73 6.69
CA PHE A 33 27.04 -5.37 7.84
C PHE A 33 26.69 -3.88 7.89
N ALA A 34 27.50 -3.00 7.27
CA ALA A 34 27.17 -1.58 7.15
C ALA A 34 25.89 -1.35 6.34
N PHE A 35 25.43 -2.34 5.57
CA PHE A 35 24.16 -2.29 4.85
C PHE A 35 22.96 -2.11 5.79
N ILE A 36 23.05 -2.58 7.04
CA ILE A 36 22.01 -2.39 8.06
C ILE A 36 21.82 -0.89 8.38
N ALA A 37 22.89 -0.09 8.30
CA ALA A 37 22.82 1.35 8.54
C ALA A 37 21.97 2.09 7.50
N LEU A 38 21.81 1.55 6.28
CA LEU A 38 20.88 2.10 5.28
C LEU A 38 19.40 1.93 5.70
N GLY A 39 19.12 1.01 6.62
CA GLY A 39 17.79 0.80 7.19
C GLY A 39 17.32 1.92 8.11
N LEU A 40 18.25 2.59 8.80
CA LEU A 40 17.98 3.66 9.76
C LEU A 40 17.18 4.83 9.16
N PRO A 41 17.61 5.46 8.04
CA PRO A 41 16.85 6.56 7.45
C PRO A 41 15.46 6.12 6.98
N ILE A 42 15.32 4.90 6.48
CA ILE A 42 14.03 4.36 6.02
C ILE A 42 13.10 4.10 7.21
N PHE A 43 13.63 3.60 8.33
CA PHE A 43 12.88 3.41 9.56
C PHE A 43 12.39 4.73 10.15
N LEU A 44 13.22 5.77 10.16
CA LEU A 44 12.84 7.12 10.60
C LEU A 44 11.76 7.73 9.69
N PHE A 45 11.85 7.51 8.38
CA PHE A 45 10.83 7.94 7.44
C PHE A 45 9.48 7.26 7.67
N LEU A 46 9.49 5.93 7.87
CA LEU A 46 8.29 5.15 8.22
C LEU A 46 7.66 5.64 9.53
N ARG A 47 8.49 5.98 10.52
CA ARG A 47 8.03 6.56 11.79
C ARG A 47 7.37 7.93 11.59
N SER A 48 7.99 8.81 10.81
CA SER A 48 7.45 10.16 10.54
C SER A 48 6.08 10.12 9.85
N ILE A 49 5.90 9.26 8.85
CA ILE A 49 4.60 9.10 8.18
C ILE A 49 3.55 8.56 9.15
N SER A 50 3.93 7.60 9.99
CA SER A 50 2.99 6.90 10.88
C SER A 50 2.62 7.73 12.12
N GLU A 51 3.51 8.61 12.60
CA GLU A 51 3.18 9.59 13.66
C GLU A 51 2.11 10.59 13.20
N THR A 52 1.95 10.80 11.89
CA THR A 52 1.03 11.80 11.35
C THR A 52 -0.38 11.24 11.14
N ASP A 53 -0.53 9.98 10.71
CA ASP A 53 -1.81 9.26 10.59
C ASP A 53 -1.60 7.76 10.31
N ASP A 54 -2.09 6.88 11.19
CA ASP A 54 -2.02 5.42 11.01
C ASP A 54 -2.69 4.92 9.71
N ARG A 55 -3.63 5.70 9.15
CA ARG A 55 -4.28 5.39 7.87
C ARG A 55 -3.45 5.77 6.65
N ALA A 56 -2.51 6.70 6.78
CA ALA A 56 -1.70 7.17 5.64
C ALA A 56 -0.91 6.01 5.00
N MET A 57 -0.41 5.08 5.82
CA MET A 57 0.30 3.88 5.34
C MET A 57 -0.58 2.97 4.47
N ASN A 58 -1.85 2.78 4.82
CA ASN A 58 -2.77 1.98 4.02
C ASN A 58 -3.10 2.65 2.69
N ILE A 59 -3.24 3.98 2.69
CA ILE A 59 -3.48 4.76 1.47
C ILE A 59 -2.25 4.70 0.56
N LEU A 60 -1.05 4.87 1.10
CA LEU A 60 0.21 4.78 0.36
C LEU A 60 0.39 3.38 -0.25
N ALA A 61 0.10 2.33 0.50
CA ALA A 61 0.12 0.95 0.00
C ALA A 61 -0.88 0.74 -1.16
N LEU A 62 -2.12 1.22 -1.01
CA LEU A 62 -3.13 1.16 -2.07
C LEU A 62 -2.68 1.92 -3.32
N GLU A 63 -2.11 3.10 -3.15
CA GLU A 63 -1.62 3.90 -4.27
C GLU A 63 -0.46 3.19 -4.99
N MET A 64 0.49 2.62 -4.25
CA MET A 64 1.60 1.87 -4.83
C MET A 64 1.09 0.63 -5.58
N MET A 65 0.12 -0.10 -5.01
CA MET A 65 -0.52 -1.24 -5.70
C MET A 65 -1.18 -0.80 -7.02
N PHE A 66 -1.93 0.30 -7.02
CA PHE A 66 -2.56 0.80 -8.24
C PHE A 66 -1.56 1.34 -9.25
N ARG A 67 -0.48 2.02 -8.83
CA ARG A 67 0.61 2.45 -9.72
C ARG A 67 1.29 1.26 -10.38
N LEU A 68 1.62 0.21 -9.62
CA LEU A 68 2.19 -1.02 -10.16
C LEU A 68 1.24 -1.73 -11.13
N LYS A 69 -0.05 -1.82 -10.78
CA LYS A 69 -1.05 -2.46 -11.62
C LYS A 69 -1.29 -1.71 -12.93
N ARG A 70 -1.31 -0.37 -12.88
CA ARG A 70 -1.43 0.50 -14.05
C ARG A 70 -0.34 0.24 -15.10
N LYS A 71 0.88 -0.09 -14.67
CA LYS A 71 1.99 -0.48 -15.56
C LYS A 71 1.67 -1.70 -16.45
N TYR A 72 0.82 -2.61 -15.98
CA TYR A 72 0.42 -3.82 -16.71
C TYR A 72 -0.83 -3.64 -17.58
N TYR A 73 -1.51 -2.48 -17.53
CA TYR A 73 -2.74 -2.21 -18.28
C TYR A 73 -2.64 -0.86 -19.02
N PRO A 74 -1.87 -0.79 -20.12
CA PRO A 74 -1.70 0.44 -20.90
C PRO A 74 -2.97 0.82 -21.71
N GLU A 75 -3.92 -0.10 -21.83
CA GLU A 75 -5.10 -0.05 -22.71
C GLU A 75 -6.02 1.16 -22.50
N PHE A 76 -5.94 1.85 -21.35
CA PHE A 76 -6.72 3.05 -21.04
C PHE A 76 -5.82 4.25 -20.69
N GLY A 77 -4.72 4.45 -21.42
CA GLY A 77 -3.88 5.65 -21.25
C GLY A 77 -3.32 5.79 -19.84
N ASN A 78 -2.88 4.67 -19.24
CA ASN A 78 -2.44 4.63 -17.84
C ASN A 78 -3.53 5.08 -16.85
N THR A 79 -4.82 4.92 -17.15
CA THR A 79 -5.89 5.04 -16.15
C THR A 79 -6.44 3.67 -15.84
N LEU A 80 -6.54 3.34 -14.55
CA LEU A 80 -7.21 2.12 -14.09
C LEU A 80 -8.72 2.33 -14.19
N THR A 81 -9.22 2.43 -15.41
CA THR A 81 -10.65 2.58 -15.65
C THR A 81 -11.31 1.23 -15.43
N TYR A 82 -12.15 1.15 -14.41
CA TYR A 82 -13.00 -0.02 -14.20
C TYR A 82 -14.03 -0.06 -15.34
N VAL A 83 -13.81 -0.95 -16.31
CA VAL A 83 -14.77 -1.16 -17.40
C VAL A 83 -16.13 -1.56 -16.80
N PRO A 84 -17.26 -0.96 -17.22
CA PRO A 84 -18.58 -1.19 -16.64
C PRO A 84 -18.99 -2.68 -16.62
N MET A 85 -18.45 -3.51 -17.52
CA MET A 85 -18.61 -4.98 -17.47
C MET A 85 -18.20 -5.61 -16.14
N LYS A 86 -17.15 -5.09 -15.48
CA LYS A 86 -16.72 -5.59 -14.16
C LYS A 86 -17.56 -5.04 -13.02
N TYR A 87 -18.08 -3.82 -13.17
CA TYR A 87 -18.96 -3.17 -12.20
C TYR A 87 -20.36 -3.83 -12.16
N LEU A 88 -20.87 -4.19 -13.34
CA LEU A 88 -22.17 -4.88 -13.51
C LEU A 88 -22.13 -6.36 -13.14
N ARG A 89 -20.94 -6.98 -13.02
CA ARG A 89 -20.79 -8.37 -12.58
C ARG A 89 -21.38 -8.62 -11.19
N ASN A 90 -21.34 -7.60 -10.32
CA ASN A 90 -22.04 -7.59 -9.02
C ASN A 90 -23.28 -6.69 -9.05
N GLY A 91 -24.06 -6.74 -10.14
CA GLY A 91 -25.24 -5.89 -10.33
C GLY A 91 -26.24 -5.92 -9.17
N LYS A 92 -26.34 -7.04 -8.43
CA LYS A 92 -27.18 -7.14 -7.23
C LYS A 92 -26.76 -6.18 -6.11
N TYR A 93 -25.46 -5.98 -5.91
CA TYR A 93 -24.92 -5.08 -4.88
C TYR A 93 -25.15 -3.61 -5.26
N VAL A 94 -24.92 -3.26 -6.53
CA VAL A 94 -25.17 -1.92 -7.06
C VAL A 94 -26.66 -1.58 -6.99
N GLN A 95 -27.55 -2.53 -7.31
CA GLN A 95 -29.00 -2.35 -7.16
C GLN A 95 -29.42 -2.14 -5.70
N GLN A 96 -28.76 -2.77 -4.73
CA GLN A 96 -29.04 -2.56 -3.31
C GLN A 96 -28.65 -1.15 -2.85
N ILE A 97 -27.48 -0.67 -3.27
CA ILE A 97 -27.01 0.70 -2.97
C ILE A 97 -27.98 1.73 -3.58
N LEU A 98 -28.35 1.57 -4.86
CA LEU A 98 -29.30 2.45 -5.51
C LEU A 98 -30.68 2.43 -4.84
N LYS A 99 -31.18 1.25 -4.42
CA LYS A 99 -32.43 1.13 -3.67
C LYS A 99 -32.37 1.78 -2.29
N GLN A 100 -31.21 1.77 -1.61
CA GLN A 100 -31.02 2.48 -0.35
C GLN A 100 -31.00 3.99 -0.56
N ALA A 101 -30.25 4.48 -1.56
CA ALA A 101 -30.19 5.90 -1.91
C ALA A 101 -31.59 6.45 -2.26
N ASN A 102 -32.38 5.69 -3.04
CA ASN A 102 -33.73 6.10 -3.43
C ASN A 102 -34.72 6.08 -2.25
N ARG A 103 -34.54 5.16 -1.28
CA ARG A 103 -35.32 5.14 -0.02
C ARG A 103 -34.95 6.31 0.90
N PHE A 104 -33.68 6.70 0.94
CA PHE A 104 -33.25 7.87 1.71
C PHE A 104 -33.89 9.14 1.16
N ASN A 105 -33.85 9.34 -0.17
CA ASN A 105 -34.42 10.53 -0.81
C ASN A 105 -35.94 10.68 -0.58
N ARG A 106 -36.69 9.57 -0.56
CA ARG A 106 -38.13 9.56 -0.24
C ARG A 106 -38.49 9.85 1.22
N ARG A 107 -37.51 9.87 2.13
CA ARG A 107 -37.74 10.24 3.54
C ARG A 107 -37.52 11.72 3.83
N ILE A 108 -36.94 12.44 2.87
CA ILE A 108 -36.59 13.87 2.98
C ILE A 108 -37.56 14.76 2.17
N SER A 109 -38.40 14.15 1.33
CA SER A 109 -39.55 14.76 0.65
C SER A 109 -40.83 14.48 1.42
#